data_AF-A0A1B4PY11-F1
#
_entry.id   AF-A0A1B4PY11-F1
#
_cell.length_a   1.000
_cell.length_b   1.000
_cell.length_c   1.000
_cell.angle_alpha   90.00
_cell.angle_beta   90.00
_cell.angle_gamma   90.00
#
_symmetry.space_group_name_H-M   'P 1'
#
loop_
_entity.id
_entity.type
_entity.pdbx_description
1 polymer ?
#
loop_
_entity_poly.entity_id
_entity_poly.type
_entity_poly.pdbx_seq_one_letter_code
_entity_poly.pdbx_strand_id
1 'polypeptide(L)'
;MYASTFIFRAGQYDDEFHRLDRRIADMARATPGYLGEETWESADGGLIQNVYYWESEAALQQLMQHPAHLEAKAKQARWLDGYRVVISKVLREYGDGRLVPPLGGQAG
;
A
#
# COMPACT_ATOMS: atom_id res chain seq x y z
N MET A 1 -0.23 14.36 -5.34
CA MET A 1 0.02 13.00 -4.82
C MET A 1 -0.96 12.00 -5.42
N TYR A 2 -0.57 10.74 -5.43
CA TYR A 2 -1.38 9.59 -5.81
C TYR A 2 -1.52 8.65 -4.62
N ALA A 3 -2.62 7.93 -4.54
CA ALA A 3 -2.85 6.87 -3.58
C ALA A 3 -3.04 5.55 -4.34
N SER A 4 -2.30 4.52 -3.96
CA SER A 4 -2.55 3.15 -4.40
C SER A 4 -3.15 2.36 -3.25
N THR A 5 -4.42 2.01 -3.40
CA THR A 5 -5.22 1.36 -2.37
C THR A 5 -5.39 -0.10 -2.74
N PHE A 6 -4.78 -0.98 -1.95
CA PHE A 6 -4.91 -2.42 -2.08
C PHE A 6 -5.90 -2.94 -1.04
N ILE A 7 -7.01 -3.52 -1.50
CA ILE A 7 -8.08 -4.03 -0.65
C ILE A 7 -8.17 -5.54 -0.88
N PHE A 8 -8.12 -6.32 0.19
CA PHE A 8 -8.11 -7.77 0.09
C PHE A 8 -8.79 -8.43 1.28
N ARG A 9 -9.23 -9.67 1.09
CA ARG A 9 -9.59 -10.58 2.17
C ARG A 9 -8.41 -11.48 2.48
N ALA A 10 -8.04 -11.59 3.74
CA ALA A 10 -7.00 -12.52 4.16
C ALA A 10 -7.45 -13.97 3.92
N GLY A 11 -6.58 -14.76 3.29
CA GLY A 11 -6.69 -16.21 3.23
C GLY A 11 -5.79 -16.84 4.30
N GLN A 12 -4.91 -17.74 3.88
CA GLN A 12 -3.89 -18.34 4.74
C GLN A 12 -2.52 -17.77 4.39
N TYR A 13 -1.78 -17.32 5.40
CA TYR A 13 -0.42 -16.80 5.23
C TYR A 13 0.62 -17.81 5.67
N ASP A 14 1.74 -17.83 4.96
CA ASP A 14 2.90 -18.64 5.27
C ASP A 14 4.17 -17.78 5.30
N ASP A 15 5.31 -18.40 5.59
CA ASP A 15 6.59 -17.71 5.67
C ASP A 15 6.99 -17.02 4.35
N GLU A 16 6.52 -17.54 3.22
CA GLU A 16 6.78 -16.96 1.91
C GLU A 16 6.00 -15.67 1.70
N PHE A 17 4.71 -15.67 2.05
CA PHE A 17 3.89 -14.46 2.08
C PHE A 17 4.57 -13.38 2.92
N HIS A 18 4.88 -13.68 4.19
CA HIS A 18 5.45 -12.69 5.10
C HIS A 18 6.82 -12.17 4.65
N ARG A 19 7.62 -13.00 3.99
CA ARG A 19 8.90 -12.57 3.42
C ARG A 19 8.71 -11.65 2.22
N LEU A 20 7.81 -11.98 1.29
CA LEU A 20 7.54 -11.16 0.12
C LEU A 20 6.88 -9.83 0.51
N ASP A 21 5.91 -9.88 1.42
CA ASP A 21 5.19 -8.72 1.93
C ASP A 21 6.16 -7.71 2.58
N ARG A 22 7.02 -8.17 3.50
CA ARG A 22 8.07 -7.31 4.09
C ARG A 22 8.98 -6.71 3.02
N ARG A 23 9.43 -7.52 2.05
CA ARG A 23 10.31 -7.04 0.98
C ARG A 23 9.62 -5.97 0.11
N ILE A 24 8.32 -6.12 -0.14
CA ILE A 24 7.53 -5.15 -0.90
C ILE A 24 7.35 -3.86 -0.10
N ALA A 25 7.05 -3.95 1.20
CA ALA A 25 6.92 -2.79 2.07
C ALA A 25 8.25 -2.01 2.18
N ASP A 26 9.36 -2.70 2.40
CA ASP A 26 10.69 -2.08 2.47
C ASP A 26 11.05 -1.38 1.14
N MET A 27 10.74 -2.01 0.00
CA MET A 27 10.94 -1.41 -1.31
C MET A 27 10.04 -0.21 -1.57
N ALA A 28 8.77 -0.26 -1.15
CA ALA A 28 7.85 0.86 -1.26
C ALA A 28 8.41 2.07 -0.48
N ARG A 29 8.81 1.86 0.77
CA ARG A 29 9.42 2.90 1.62
C ARG A 29 10.73 3.45 1.08
N ALA A 30 11.51 2.63 0.38
CA ALA A 30 12.77 3.04 -0.25
C ALA A 30 12.59 3.72 -1.63
N THR A 31 11.39 3.68 -2.22
CA THR A 31 11.15 4.23 -3.56
C THR A 31 11.13 5.76 -3.50
N PRO A 32 11.93 6.47 -4.31
CA PRO A 32 11.86 7.92 -4.40
C PRO A 32 10.43 8.38 -4.75
N GLY A 33 9.88 9.27 -3.93
CA GLY A 33 8.50 9.74 -4.04
C GLY A 33 7.47 8.93 -3.24
N TYR A 34 7.88 7.97 -2.39
CA TYR A 34 7.02 7.44 -1.35
C TYR A 34 6.74 8.50 -0.28
N LEU A 35 5.47 8.63 0.13
CA LEU A 35 5.01 9.66 1.07
C LEU A 35 4.51 9.09 2.40
N GLY A 36 4.24 7.78 2.47
CA GLY A 36 3.68 7.13 3.65
C GLY A 36 2.67 6.04 3.31
N GLU A 37 2.20 5.34 4.32
CA GLU A 37 1.18 4.31 4.19
C GLU A 37 0.24 4.27 5.39
N GLU A 38 -0.95 3.73 5.16
CA GLU A 38 -1.96 3.45 6.18
C GLU A 38 -2.52 2.05 5.97
N THR A 39 -2.85 1.39 7.08
CA THR A 39 -3.57 0.12 7.07
C THR A 39 -4.85 0.25 7.86
N TRP A 40 -5.95 -0.16 7.24
CA TRP A 40 -7.28 -0.17 7.82
C TRP A 40 -7.88 -1.57 7.71
N GLU A 41 -8.59 -1.99 8.75
CA GLU A 41 -9.34 -3.24 8.75
C GLU A 41 -10.82 -2.92 8.92
N SER A 42 -11.67 -3.64 8.19
CA SER A 42 -13.11 -3.51 8.37
C SER A 42 -13.50 -4.03 9.76
N ALA A 43 -14.53 -3.41 10.37
CA ALA A 43 -14.95 -3.76 11.73
C ALA A 43 -15.43 -5.22 11.88
N ASP A 44 -15.89 -5.82 10.78
CA ASP A 44 -16.27 -7.25 10.72
C ASP A 44 -15.07 -8.18 10.48
N GLY A 45 -13.84 -7.64 10.40
CA GLY A 45 -12.60 -8.39 10.18
C GLY A 45 -12.47 -8.97 8.78
N GLY A 46 -13.39 -8.66 7.86
CA GLY A 46 -13.48 -9.30 6.56
C GLY A 46 -12.56 -8.72 5.48
N LEU A 47 -12.14 -7.46 5.60
CA LEU A 47 -11.36 -6.76 4.58
C LEU A 47 -10.22 -5.97 5.22
N ILE A 48 -9.05 -6.08 4.61
CA ILE A 48 -7.86 -5.29 4.94
C ILE A 48 -7.62 -4.34 3.77
N GLN A 49 -7.27 -3.11 4.09
CA GLN A 49 -6.92 -2.07 3.14
C GLN A 49 -5.55 -1.50 3.48
N ASN A 50 -4.60 -1.63 2.55
CA ASN A 50 -3.32 -0.92 2.60
C ASN A 50 -3.36 0.23 1.59
N VAL A 51 -3.11 1.45 2.05
CA VAL A 51 -3.01 2.64 1.20
C VAL A 51 -1.58 3.12 1.21
N TYR A 52 -0.95 3.21 0.04
CA TYR A 52 0.37 3.81 -0.12
C TYR A 52 0.21 5.15 -0.85
N TYR A 53 0.88 6.17 -0.34
CA TYR A 53 0.87 7.52 -0.90
C TYR A 53 2.16 7.81 -1.66
N TRP A 54 2.01 8.44 -2.81
CA TRP A 54 3.08 8.68 -3.77
C TRP A 54 3.07 10.13 -4.23
N GLU A 55 4.24 10.73 -4.39
CA GLU A 55 4.40 12.08 -4.92
C GLU A 55 3.84 12.17 -6.36
N SER A 56 4.12 11.15 -7.17
CA SER A 56 3.71 11.06 -8.57
C SER A 56 3.28 9.65 -8.96
N GLU A 57 2.57 9.54 -10.08
CA GLU A 57 2.23 8.24 -10.69
C GLU A 57 3.49 7.47 -11.11
N ALA A 58 4.55 8.17 -11.54
CA ALA A 58 5.81 7.56 -11.90
C ALA A 58 6.51 6.88 -10.70
N ALA A 59 6.40 7.44 -9.49
CA ALA A 59 6.89 6.81 -8.26
C ALA A 59 6.13 5.50 -7.97
N LEU A 60 4.81 5.52 -8.04
CA LEU A 60 3.97 4.32 -7.92
C LEU A 60 4.35 3.24 -8.96
N GLN A 61 4.56 3.63 -10.22
CA GLN A 61 4.90 2.68 -11.29
C GLN A 61 6.21 1.92 -11.01
N GLN A 62 7.17 2.53 -10.32
CA GLN A 62 8.41 1.83 -9.93
C GLN A 62 8.12 0.64 -9.01
N LEU A 63 7.23 0.81 -8.02
CA LEU A 63 6.81 -0.31 -7.17
C LEU A 63 6.07 -1.37 -7.99
N MET A 64 5.11 -0.94 -8.83
CA MET A 64 4.28 -1.87 -9.61
C MET A 64 5.10 -2.78 -10.54
N GLN A 65 6.20 -2.27 -11.07
CA GLN A 65 7.11 -2.97 -11.98
C GLN A 65 8.23 -3.74 -11.26
N HIS A 66 8.35 -3.59 -9.94
CA HIS A 66 9.41 -4.25 -9.19
C HIS A 66 9.25 -5.78 -9.21
N PRO A 67 10.33 -6.57 -9.43
CA PRO A 67 10.24 -8.02 -9.57
C PRO A 67 9.53 -8.73 -8.41
N ALA A 68 9.79 -8.31 -7.16
CA ALA A 68 9.14 -8.91 -6.00
C ALA A 68 7.63 -8.63 -5.96
N HIS A 69 7.20 -7.45 -6.42
CA HIS A 69 5.78 -7.11 -6.51
C HIS A 69 5.10 -7.93 -7.60
N LEU A 70 5.74 -8.08 -8.76
CA LEU A 70 5.25 -8.96 -9.84
C LEU A 70 5.16 -10.42 -9.39
N GLU A 71 6.14 -10.91 -8.64
CA GLU A 71 6.13 -12.26 -8.07
C GLU A 71 4.97 -12.46 -7.10
N ALA A 72 4.80 -11.56 -6.12
CA ALA A 72 3.70 -11.64 -5.16
C ALA A 72 2.33 -11.57 -5.86
N LYS A 73 2.18 -10.69 -6.86
CA LYS A 73 0.95 -10.59 -7.66
C LYS A 73 0.64 -11.87 -8.42
N ALA A 74 1.64 -12.56 -8.97
CA ALA A 74 1.45 -13.84 -9.64
C ALA A 74 1.01 -14.97 -8.69
N LYS A 75 1.43 -14.89 -7.42
CA LYS A 75 1.14 -15.89 -6.38
C LYS A 75 -0.05 -15.54 -5.48
N GLN A 76 -0.66 -14.37 -5.65
CA GLN A 76 -1.65 -13.79 -4.74
C GLN A 76 -2.77 -14.75 -4.32
N ALA A 77 -3.27 -15.60 -5.25
CA ALA A 77 -4.40 -16.49 -5.01
C ALA A 77 -4.09 -17.59 -3.98
N ARG A 78 -2.81 -17.81 -3.67
CA ARG A 78 -2.37 -18.71 -2.61
C ARG A 78 -2.69 -18.15 -1.22
N TRP A 79 -2.70 -16.83 -1.07
CA TRP A 79 -2.74 -16.14 0.22
C TRP A 79 -3.98 -15.28 0.42
N LEU A 80 -4.65 -14.88 -0.65
CA LEU A 80 -5.78 -13.94 -0.60
C LEU A 80 -7.07 -14.62 -1.07
N ASP A 81 -8.15 -14.39 -0.34
CA ASP A 81 -9.50 -14.77 -0.75
C ASP A 81 -10.18 -13.63 -1.53
N GLY A 82 -9.47 -13.16 -2.56
CA GLY A 82 -9.87 -12.05 -3.41
C GLY A 82 -9.24 -10.70 -3.04
N TYR A 83 -9.03 -9.87 -4.06
CA TYR A 83 -8.50 -8.52 -3.90
C TYR A 83 -8.94 -7.58 -5.02
N ARG A 84 -8.78 -6.28 -4.79
CA ARG A 84 -8.82 -5.23 -5.82
C ARG A 84 -7.80 -4.14 -5.51
N VAL A 85 -7.36 -3.44 -6.56
CA VAL A 85 -6.49 -2.27 -6.44
C VAL A 85 -7.20 -1.06 -7.02
N VAL A 86 -7.20 0.05 -6.28
CA VAL A 86 -7.72 1.35 -6.72
C VAL A 86 -6.57 2.34 -6.74
N ILE A 87 -6.31 2.95 -7.89
CA ILE A 87 -5.34 4.04 -8.04
C ILE A 87 -6.10 5.36 -8.13
N SER A 88 -5.80 6.28 -7.21
CA SER A 88 -6.47 7.56 -7.09
C SER A 88 -5.47 8.70 -7.19
N LYS A 89 -5.80 9.76 -7.95
CA LYS A 89 -5.10 11.04 -7.84
C LYS A 89 -5.75 11.84 -6.73
N VAL A 90 -5.02 12.15 -5.67
CA VAL A 90 -5.57 12.97 -4.59
C VAL A 90 -5.50 14.43 -4.98
N LEU A 91 -6.67 15.06 -5.03
CA LEU A 91 -6.80 16.45 -5.46
C LEU A 91 -6.54 17.42 -4.31
N ARG A 92 -6.98 17.08 -3.10
CA ARG A 92 -6.85 17.87 -1.87
C ARG A 92 -6.88 16.95 -0.65
N GLU A 93 -6.20 17.37 0.41
CA GLU A 93 -6.28 16.82 1.77
C GLU A 93 -6.42 18.01 2.73
N TYR A 94 -7.25 17.89 3.76
CA TYR A 94 -7.48 18.93 4.76
C TYR A 94 -7.94 18.29 6.08
N GLY A 95 -7.66 18.95 7.20
CA GLY A 95 -8.02 18.46 8.53
C GLY A 95 -7.80 19.53 9.60
N ASP A 96 -8.08 19.19 10.86
CA ASP A 96 -7.89 20.08 12.01
C ASP A 96 -6.46 20.05 12.59
N GLY A 97 -5.56 19.33 11.92
CA GLY A 97 -4.16 19.17 12.31
C GLY A 97 -3.93 18.28 13.54
N ARG A 98 -4.97 17.62 14.07
CA ARG A 98 -4.84 16.70 15.23
C ARG A 98 -4.46 15.29 14.82
N LEU A 99 -4.69 14.93 13.56
CA LEU A 99 -4.20 13.69 12.97
C LEU A 99 -2.88 13.99 12.28
N VAL A 100 -1.86 13.21 12.63
CA VAL A 100 -0.60 13.21 11.91
C VAL A 100 -0.91 12.61 10.54
N PRO A 101 -0.76 13.35 9.43
CA PRO A 101 -0.88 12.76 8.12
C PRO A 101 0.15 11.63 8.01
N PRO A 102 -0.05 10.64 7.12
CA PRO A 102 0.93 9.57 6.90
C PRO A 102 2.34 10.06 6.49
N LEU A 103 2.52 11.38 6.31
CA LEU A 103 3.76 12.09 6.03
C LEU A 103 4.75 12.09 7.22
N GLY A 104 5.97 11.63 6.93
CA GLY A 104 7.19 11.98 7.67
C GLY A 104 7.79 13.34 7.26
N GLY A 105 6.98 14.36 6.99
CA GLY A 105 7.42 15.69 6.57
C GLY A 105 6.74 16.78 7.41
N GLN A 106 7.54 17.55 8.14
CA GLN A 106 7.08 18.59 9.05
C GLN A 106 6.15 19.59 8.35
N ALA A 107 5.07 19.96 9.04
CA ALA A 107 4.47 21.27 8.84
C ALA A 107 5.46 22.33 9.33
N GLY A 108 6.03 23.13 8.42
CA GLY A 108 6.96 24.20 8.74
C GLY A 108 7.69 24.72 7.50
#